data_AF-A0A0L8HMU4-F1
#
_entry.id   AF-A0A0L8HMU4-F1
#
_cell.length_a   1.000
_cell.length_b   1.000
_cell.length_c   1.000
_cell.angle_alpha   90.00
_cell.angle_beta   90.00
_cell.angle_gamma   90.00
#
_symmetry.space_group_name_H-M   'P 1'
#
loop_
_entity.id
_entity.type
_entity.pdbx_description
1 polymer ?
#
loop_
_entity_poly.entity_id
_entity_poly.type
_entity_poly.pdbx_seq_one_letter_code
_entity_poly.pdbx_strand_id
1 'polypeptide(L)'
;IVEYENRIRAYSTPDKIFRYFATLKVLNSETSEYEICMTPADFVRSITPGVKQPDGLGLDQFRKFDPKHEDYPELELGEHSIFYKLGQSGLISFSDYILLLTVLSTPQRNFEIAFQMFDLNGDGNVDAEEFEKVQQIVMNQTSMGMRHRDRSTTGNVNKGVSSALSTFFFGPDAKKKLTVENFLDFQLQLQREILQIEFERFVTEPGPNATIKEKEFGAILLAYAGLPDNKKVRMLKRVKKSYKDHSKKP
;
A
#
# COMPACT_ATOMS: atom_id res chain seq x y z
N ILE A 1 -22.66 0.50 -2.61
CA ILE A 1 -21.37 -0.24 -2.70
C ILE A 1 -20.22 0.62 -2.20
N VAL A 2 -19.95 1.80 -2.79
CA VAL A 2 -18.84 2.69 -2.35
C VAL A 2 -18.88 3.05 -0.87
N GLU A 3 -20.04 3.40 -0.32
CA GLU A 3 -20.18 3.69 1.13
C GLU A 3 -19.88 2.46 2.01
N TYR A 4 -20.28 1.28 1.56
CA TYR A 4 -19.97 0.03 2.25
C TYR A 4 -18.46 -0.24 2.27
N GLU A 5 -17.78 -0.03 1.15
CA GLU A 5 -16.32 -0.16 1.04
C GLU A 5 -15.58 0.87 1.90
N ASN A 6 -16.06 2.11 1.96
CA ASN A 6 -15.52 3.11 2.88
C ASN A 6 -15.66 2.68 4.35
N ARG A 7 -16.77 2.03 4.72
CA ARG A 7 -16.94 1.46 6.06
C ARG A 7 -16.00 0.27 6.30
N ILE A 8 -15.71 -0.54 5.28
CA ILE A 8 -14.70 -1.59 5.37
C ILE A 8 -13.34 -0.97 5.71
N ARG A 9 -12.89 0.02 4.94
CA ARG A 9 -11.60 0.70 5.16
C ARG A 9 -11.49 1.31 6.56
N ALA A 10 -12.55 1.97 7.03
CA ALA A 10 -12.53 2.71 8.29
C ALA A 10 -12.62 1.81 9.54
N TYR A 11 -13.33 0.68 9.47
CA TYR A 11 -13.75 -0.04 10.67
C TYR A 11 -13.42 -1.53 10.69
N SER A 12 -13.08 -2.15 9.56
CA SER A 12 -12.75 -3.57 9.51
C SER A 12 -11.32 -3.85 9.97
N THR A 13 -11.02 -5.12 10.23
CA THR A 13 -9.64 -5.55 10.50
C THR A 13 -8.82 -5.50 9.21
N PRO A 14 -7.49 -5.27 9.30
CA PRO A 14 -6.61 -5.32 8.14
C PRO A 14 -6.73 -6.63 7.34
N ASP A 15 -6.90 -7.78 7.99
CA ASP A 15 -7.21 -9.07 7.36
C ASP A 15 -8.42 -8.99 6.42
N LYS A 16 -9.55 -8.46 6.93
CA LYS A 16 -10.77 -8.36 6.13
C LYS A 16 -10.62 -7.35 5.00
N ILE A 17 -9.91 -6.24 5.22
CA ILE A 17 -9.62 -5.26 4.18
C ILE A 17 -8.78 -5.92 3.08
N PHE A 18 -7.73 -6.66 3.47
CA PHE A 18 -6.87 -7.37 2.54
C PHE A 18 -7.66 -8.36 1.67
N ARG A 19 -8.42 -9.26 2.28
CA ARG A 19 -9.24 -10.24 1.57
C ARG A 19 -10.39 -9.65 0.75
N TYR A 20 -10.77 -8.40 1.03
CA TYR A 20 -11.78 -7.69 0.25
C TYR A 20 -11.20 -7.03 -1.00
N PHE A 21 -10.01 -6.43 -0.90
CA PHE A 21 -9.44 -5.63 -1.99
C PHE A 21 -8.42 -6.39 -2.84
N ALA A 22 -7.81 -7.46 -2.32
CA ALA A 22 -6.95 -8.35 -3.09
C ALA A 22 -7.72 -8.97 -4.26
N THR A 23 -7.09 -9.02 -5.43
CA THR A 23 -7.70 -9.55 -6.65
C THR A 23 -7.10 -10.86 -7.12
N LEU A 24 -5.96 -11.27 -6.58
CA LEU A 24 -5.21 -12.43 -7.06
C LEU A 24 -5.10 -13.52 -6.00
N LYS A 25 -5.16 -14.77 -6.46
CA LYS A 25 -4.84 -15.96 -5.70
C LYS A 25 -3.79 -16.76 -6.48
N VAL A 26 -2.54 -16.61 -6.09
CA VAL A 26 -1.34 -17.09 -6.79
C VAL A 26 -0.97 -18.48 -6.30
N LEU A 27 -0.70 -19.41 -7.22
CA LEU A 27 -0.16 -20.71 -6.86
C LEU A 27 1.33 -20.57 -6.52
N ASN A 28 1.70 -20.86 -5.26
CA ASN A 28 3.09 -20.90 -4.85
C ASN A 28 3.76 -22.15 -5.45
N SER A 29 4.82 -21.91 -6.24
CA SER A 29 5.51 -22.95 -6.99
C SER A 29 6.22 -23.99 -6.12
N GLU A 30 6.59 -23.62 -4.89
CA GLU A 30 7.35 -24.44 -3.95
C GLU A 30 6.43 -25.25 -3.04
N THR A 31 5.37 -24.64 -2.50
CA THR A 31 4.46 -25.30 -1.57
C THR A 31 3.27 -25.97 -2.25
N SER A 32 3.00 -25.66 -3.52
CA SER A 32 1.77 -26.05 -4.24
C SER A 32 0.49 -25.56 -3.55
N GLU A 33 0.61 -24.57 -2.67
CA GLU A 33 -0.51 -23.91 -2.00
C GLU A 33 -0.83 -22.58 -2.67
N TYR A 34 -2.08 -22.15 -2.58
CA TYR A 34 -2.49 -20.85 -3.09
C TYR A 34 -2.34 -19.77 -2.02
N GLU A 35 -1.67 -18.68 -2.38
CA GLU A 35 -1.52 -17.48 -1.58
C GLU A 35 -2.38 -16.34 -2.14
N ILE A 36 -3.02 -15.56 -1.26
CA ILE A 36 -3.80 -14.39 -1.67
C ILE A 36 -2.86 -13.20 -1.76
N CYS A 37 -2.85 -12.52 -2.91
CA CYS A 37 -1.96 -11.39 -3.16
C CYS A 37 -2.74 -10.18 -3.67
N MET A 38 -2.21 -9.00 -3.35
CA MET A 38 -2.62 -7.72 -3.92
C MET A 38 -1.67 -7.33 -5.06
N THR A 39 -2.23 -6.71 -6.10
CA THR A 39 -1.43 -5.83 -6.97
C THR A 39 -1.19 -4.49 -6.27
N PRO A 40 -0.23 -3.66 -6.70
CA PRO A 40 -0.11 -2.30 -6.16
C PRO A 40 -1.36 -1.44 -6.34
N ALA A 41 -2.10 -1.63 -7.44
CA ALA A 41 -3.38 -0.98 -7.66
C ALA A 41 -4.46 -1.44 -6.65
N ASP A 42 -4.42 -2.69 -6.21
CA ASP A 42 -5.28 -3.21 -5.13
C ASP A 42 -4.93 -2.58 -3.80
N PHE A 43 -3.62 -2.49 -3.50
CA PHE A 43 -3.12 -1.85 -2.29
C PHE A 43 -3.56 -0.39 -2.20
N VAL A 44 -3.29 0.41 -3.24
CA VAL A 44 -3.71 1.82 -3.29
C VAL A 44 -5.23 1.93 -3.14
N ARG A 45 -5.99 1.11 -3.86
CA ARG A 45 -7.46 1.09 -3.73
C ARG A 45 -7.94 0.71 -2.32
N SER A 46 -7.22 -0.14 -1.60
CA SER A 46 -7.57 -0.54 -0.24
C SER A 46 -7.44 0.63 0.75
N ILE A 47 -6.54 1.58 0.48
CA ILE A 47 -6.31 2.76 1.34
C ILE A 47 -7.03 4.02 0.86
N THR A 48 -7.34 4.15 -0.43
CA THR A 48 -8.02 5.33 -1.01
C THR A 48 -9.54 5.27 -0.83
N PRO A 49 -10.17 6.17 -0.04
CA PRO A 49 -11.62 6.23 0.10
C PRO A 49 -12.33 6.63 -1.20
N GLY A 50 -13.55 6.13 -1.40
CA GLY A 50 -14.39 6.50 -2.55
C GLY A 50 -14.10 5.70 -3.83
N VAL A 51 -13.02 4.92 -3.85
CA VAL A 51 -12.71 4.03 -4.96
C VAL A 51 -13.47 2.71 -4.81
N LYS A 52 -14.12 2.25 -5.88
CA LYS A 52 -14.84 0.98 -5.92
C LYS A 52 -13.93 -0.20 -6.29
N GLN A 53 -14.10 -1.35 -5.63
CA GLN A 53 -13.51 -2.62 -6.08
C GLN A 53 -14.13 -3.05 -7.44
N PRO A 54 -13.37 -3.68 -8.35
CA PRO A 54 -13.94 -4.23 -9.58
C PRO A 54 -15.06 -5.23 -9.30
N ASP A 55 -16.06 -5.25 -10.17
CA ASP A 55 -17.20 -6.16 -10.03
C ASP A 55 -16.76 -7.62 -10.12
N GLY A 56 -17.32 -8.47 -9.24
CA GLY A 56 -16.96 -9.90 -9.15
C GLY A 56 -15.67 -10.21 -8.40
N LEU A 57 -15.00 -9.22 -7.83
CA LEU A 57 -13.77 -9.37 -7.02
C LEU A 57 -13.96 -8.81 -5.61
N GLY A 58 -15.12 -9.04 -4.99
CA GLY A 58 -15.39 -8.64 -3.62
C GLY A 58 -14.70 -9.54 -2.58
N LEU A 59 -15.27 -9.59 -1.38
CA LEU A 59 -14.72 -10.40 -0.29
C LEU A 59 -14.50 -11.86 -0.70
N ASP A 60 -13.27 -12.34 -0.53
CA ASP A 60 -12.88 -13.73 -0.80
C ASP A 60 -13.11 -14.18 -2.26
N GLN A 61 -13.16 -13.23 -3.21
CA GLN A 61 -13.31 -13.48 -4.64
C GLN A 61 -12.05 -13.04 -5.39
N PHE A 62 -11.32 -14.01 -5.95
CA PHE A 62 -10.01 -13.78 -6.54
C PHE A 62 -9.91 -14.41 -7.92
N ARG A 63 -9.09 -13.81 -8.78
CA ARG A 63 -8.60 -14.46 -10.01
C ARG A 63 -7.49 -15.42 -9.61
N LYS A 64 -7.64 -16.70 -9.98
CA LYS A 64 -6.56 -17.67 -9.80
C LYS A 64 -5.49 -17.39 -10.84
N PHE A 65 -4.24 -17.46 -10.42
CA PHE A 65 -3.09 -17.19 -11.24
C PHE A 65 -2.03 -18.26 -10.98
N ASP A 66 -1.54 -18.90 -12.05
CA ASP A 66 -0.46 -19.87 -11.97
C ASP A 66 0.77 -19.35 -12.73
N PRO A 67 1.82 -18.90 -12.03
CA PRO A 67 3.01 -18.32 -12.66
C PRO A 67 3.80 -19.34 -13.51
N LYS A 68 3.50 -20.64 -13.44
CA LYS A 68 4.12 -21.66 -14.31
C LYS A 68 3.46 -21.75 -15.69
N HIS A 69 2.22 -21.28 -15.80
CA HIS A 69 1.39 -21.46 -17.00
C HIS A 69 0.92 -20.13 -17.61
N GLU A 70 0.96 -19.05 -16.84
CA GLU A 70 0.50 -17.72 -17.23
C GLU A 70 1.58 -16.67 -16.90
N ASP A 71 1.77 -15.71 -17.79
CA ASP A 71 2.64 -14.57 -17.53
C ASP A 71 2.07 -13.69 -16.41
N TYR A 72 2.95 -13.12 -15.58
CA TYR A 72 2.51 -12.20 -14.53
C TYR A 72 1.63 -11.10 -15.12
N PRO A 73 0.53 -10.74 -14.44
CA PRO A 73 -0.32 -9.66 -14.91
C PRO A 73 0.54 -8.41 -15.09
N GLU A 74 0.40 -7.74 -16.23
CA GLU A 74 1.13 -6.51 -16.52
C GLU A 74 0.75 -5.49 -15.45
N LEU A 75 1.65 -5.33 -14.48
CA LEU A 75 1.54 -4.30 -13.47
C LEU A 75 1.95 -3.01 -14.18
N GLU A 76 1.03 -2.05 -14.28
CA GLU A 76 1.29 -0.70 -14.82
C GLU A 76 2.25 0.07 -13.89
N LEU A 77 3.45 -0.45 -13.71
CA LEU A 77 4.50 0.04 -12.82
C LEU A 77 5.72 0.41 -13.65
N GLY A 78 6.42 1.46 -13.21
CA GLY A 78 7.73 1.77 -13.78
C GLY A 78 8.74 0.67 -13.46
N GLU A 79 9.73 0.50 -14.34
CA GLU A 79 10.81 -0.50 -14.27
C GLU A 79 11.59 -0.49 -12.93
N HIS A 80 11.51 0.61 -12.17
CA HIS A 80 12.19 0.79 -10.89
C HIS A 80 11.25 0.96 -9.69
N SER A 81 10.00 0.50 -9.83
CA SER A 81 9.00 0.58 -8.76
C SER A 81 9.46 -0.10 -7.47
N ILE A 82 9.17 0.53 -6.34
CA ILE A 82 9.39 0.03 -4.99
C ILE A 82 8.65 -1.28 -4.74
N PHE A 83 7.52 -1.50 -5.43
CA PHE A 83 6.74 -2.72 -5.28
C PHE A 83 7.51 -3.96 -5.73
N TYR A 84 8.39 -3.84 -6.73
CA TYR A 84 9.30 -4.92 -7.12
C TYR A 84 10.35 -5.26 -6.05
N LYS A 85 10.56 -4.38 -5.07
CA LYS A 85 11.47 -4.62 -3.94
C LYS A 85 10.80 -5.33 -2.76
N LEU A 86 9.46 -5.39 -2.75
CA LEU A 86 8.66 -5.95 -1.65
C LEU A 86 8.31 -7.42 -1.83
N GLY A 87 8.31 -7.94 -3.07
CA GLY A 87 7.86 -9.30 -3.33
C GLY A 87 8.19 -9.79 -4.74
N GLN A 88 7.84 -11.05 -4.99
CA GLN A 88 8.00 -11.68 -6.31
C GLN A 88 7.13 -10.94 -7.33
N SER A 89 7.78 -10.41 -8.37
CA SER A 89 7.13 -9.73 -9.50
C SER A 89 6.23 -8.54 -9.13
N GLY A 90 6.45 -7.90 -7.97
CA GLY A 90 5.69 -6.71 -7.56
C GLY A 90 4.35 -6.98 -6.86
N LEU A 91 4.05 -8.25 -6.56
CA LEU A 91 2.86 -8.63 -5.82
C LEU A 91 3.06 -8.44 -4.31
N ILE A 92 1.98 -8.09 -3.63
CA ILE A 92 1.97 -7.72 -2.21
C ILE A 92 1.25 -8.84 -1.44
N SER A 93 2.00 -9.56 -0.61
CA SER A 93 1.44 -10.55 0.31
C SER A 93 0.72 -9.87 1.49
N PHE A 94 0.08 -10.66 2.34
CA PHE A 94 -0.55 -10.10 3.54
C PHE A 94 0.46 -9.51 4.53
N SER A 95 1.65 -10.11 4.69
CA SER A 95 2.69 -9.55 5.57
C SER A 95 3.23 -8.23 5.02
N ASP A 96 3.48 -8.16 3.70
CA ASP A 96 3.85 -6.91 3.02
C ASP A 96 2.80 -5.84 3.22
N TYR A 97 1.52 -6.19 3.08
CA TYR A 97 0.40 -5.26 3.28
C TYR A 97 0.42 -4.62 4.67
N ILE A 98 0.58 -5.41 5.74
CA ILE A 98 0.64 -4.89 7.11
C ILE A 98 1.86 -4.00 7.32
N LEU A 99 3.01 -4.38 6.75
CA LEU A 99 4.22 -3.60 6.83
C LEU A 99 4.08 -2.25 6.11
N LEU A 100 3.58 -2.24 4.88
CA LEU A 100 3.35 -1.00 4.13
C LEU A 100 2.37 -0.07 4.85
N LEU A 101 1.27 -0.60 5.41
CA LEU A 101 0.37 0.19 6.23
C LEU A 101 1.08 0.81 7.44
N THR A 102 1.95 0.04 8.08
CA THR A 102 2.72 0.49 9.25
C THR A 102 3.69 1.61 8.86
N VAL A 103 4.42 1.44 7.75
CA VAL A 103 5.34 2.44 7.20
C VAL A 103 4.60 3.73 6.81
N LEU A 104 3.43 3.63 6.18
CA LEU A 104 2.67 4.81 5.74
C LEU A 104 1.97 5.55 6.88
N SER A 105 1.51 4.84 7.90
CA SER A 105 0.78 5.43 9.03
C SER A 105 1.68 6.00 10.13
N THR A 106 2.97 5.68 10.10
CA THR A 106 3.93 6.10 11.11
C THR A 106 4.71 7.34 10.66
N PRO A 107 4.65 8.46 11.40
CA PRO A 107 5.42 9.66 11.07
C PRO A 107 6.93 9.40 11.06
N GLN A 108 7.67 10.12 10.21
CA GLN A 108 9.14 10.00 10.08
C GLN A 108 9.85 10.10 11.44
N ARG A 109 9.45 11.07 12.28
CA ARG A 109 10.03 11.28 13.61
C ARG A 109 9.88 10.09 14.55
N ASN A 110 8.81 9.30 14.42
CA ASN A 110 8.64 8.11 15.23
C ASN A 110 9.64 7.03 14.81
N PHE A 111 9.98 6.93 13.52
CA PHE A 111 11.03 6.04 13.05
C PHE A 111 12.42 6.52 13.47
N GLU A 112 12.70 7.82 13.41
CA GLU A 112 13.97 8.37 13.92
C GLU A 112 14.19 8.01 15.40
N ILE A 113 13.17 8.20 16.24
CA ILE A 113 13.22 7.85 17.66
C ILE A 113 13.35 6.32 17.84
N ALA A 114 12.59 5.52 17.08
CA ALA A 114 12.66 4.08 17.18
C ALA A 114 14.06 3.57 16.83
N PHE A 115 14.64 3.99 15.70
CA PHE A 115 15.99 3.59 15.32
C PHE A 115 17.03 4.00 16.38
N GLN A 116 16.91 5.20 16.95
CA GLN A 116 17.79 5.62 18.05
C GLN A 116 17.60 4.80 19.34
N MET A 117 16.38 4.30 19.60
CA MET A 117 16.06 3.51 20.79
C MET A 117 16.48 2.04 20.66
N PHE A 118 16.49 1.50 19.43
CA PHE A 118 16.78 0.09 19.14
C PHE A 118 18.19 -0.17 18.60
N ASP A 119 18.95 0.87 18.28
CA ASP A 119 20.39 0.82 18.03
C ASP A 119 21.12 0.49 19.34
N LEU A 120 21.25 -0.80 19.67
CA LEU A 120 21.77 -1.28 20.95
C LEU A 120 23.28 -1.00 21.09
N ASN A 121 23.99 -0.87 19.97
CA ASN A 121 25.43 -0.61 19.94
C ASN A 121 25.78 0.87 19.71
N GLY A 122 24.78 1.74 19.49
CA GLY A 122 24.93 3.18 19.38
C GLY A 122 25.65 3.64 18.10
N ASP A 123 25.62 2.82 17.04
CA ASP A 123 26.33 3.12 15.78
C ASP A 123 25.49 3.87 14.74
N GLY A 124 24.24 4.18 15.07
CA GLY A 124 23.25 4.88 14.26
C GLY A 124 22.54 3.99 13.24
N ASN A 125 22.80 2.69 13.22
CA ASN A 125 22.21 1.74 12.28
C ASN A 125 21.54 0.58 12.99
N VAL A 126 20.57 -0.01 12.31
CA VAL A 126 19.76 -1.10 12.83
C VAL A 126 20.04 -2.36 12.02
N ASP A 127 20.33 -3.48 12.68
CA ASP A 127 20.45 -4.79 12.03
C ASP A 127 19.09 -5.47 11.82
N ALA A 128 19.08 -6.65 11.18
CA ALA A 128 17.84 -7.34 10.85
C ALA A 128 17.01 -7.73 12.10
N GLU A 129 17.68 -8.15 13.18
CA GLU A 129 17.01 -8.57 14.43
C GLU A 129 16.47 -7.36 15.20
N GLU A 130 17.21 -6.25 15.21
CA GLU A 130 16.77 -4.99 15.80
C GLU A 130 15.60 -4.38 15.02
N PHE A 131 15.62 -4.46 13.68
CA PHE A 131 14.53 -3.98 12.84
C PHE A 131 13.24 -4.75 13.05
N GLU A 132 13.30 -6.06 13.27
CA GLU A 132 12.12 -6.85 13.59
C GLU A 132 11.47 -6.38 14.91
N LYS A 133 12.28 -6.01 15.91
CA LYS A 133 11.78 -5.43 17.18
C LYS A 133 11.13 -4.06 16.94
N VAL A 134 11.74 -3.20 16.13
CA VAL A 134 11.16 -1.91 15.72
C VAL A 134 9.79 -2.13 15.09
N GLN A 135 9.71 -3.05 14.12
CA GLN A 135 8.47 -3.38 13.42
C GLN A 135 7.39 -3.86 14.40
N GLN A 136 7.71 -4.81 15.28
CA GLN A 136 6.74 -5.33 16.26
C GLN A 136 6.20 -4.23 17.18
N ILE A 137 7.04 -3.30 17.61
CA ILE A 137 6.63 -2.22 18.52
C ILE A 137 5.77 -1.18 17.81
N VAL A 138 6.15 -0.76 16.60
CA VAL A 138 5.35 0.18 15.80
C VAL A 138 4.00 -0.47 15.43
N MET A 139 3.99 -1.77 15.11
CA MET A 139 2.75 -2.53 14.90
C MET A 139 1.90 -2.57 16.17
N ASN A 140 2.49 -2.82 17.35
CA ASN A 140 1.76 -2.85 18.62
C ASN A 140 1.23 -1.46 19.07
N GLN A 141 1.87 -0.37 18.65
CA GLN A 141 1.42 0.99 18.95
C GLN A 141 0.33 1.47 17.99
N THR A 142 0.28 0.93 16.78
CA THR A 142 -0.74 1.30 15.79
C THR A 142 -2.01 0.46 15.96
N SER A 143 -3.17 1.09 15.78
CA SER A 143 -4.47 0.41 15.81
C SER A 143 -4.60 -0.67 14.73
N MET A 144 -3.74 -0.63 13.71
CA MET A 144 -3.65 -1.60 12.62
C MET A 144 -2.94 -2.88 13.03
N GLY A 145 -1.83 -2.82 13.78
CA GLY A 145 -1.13 -4.03 14.25
C GLY A 145 -1.83 -4.73 15.42
N MET A 146 -2.39 -3.99 16.39
CA MET A 146 -3.08 -4.60 17.55
C MET A 146 -4.32 -5.44 17.21
N ARG A 147 -4.96 -5.19 16.05
CA ARG A 147 -6.18 -5.91 15.63
C ARG A 147 -5.87 -7.22 14.91
N HIS A 148 -4.61 -7.60 14.79
CA HIS A 148 -4.19 -8.79 14.07
C HIS A 148 -3.59 -9.83 15.01
N ARG A 149 -4.34 -10.91 15.27
CA ARG A 149 -3.82 -12.14 15.86
C ARG A 149 -4.25 -13.29 14.96
N ASP A 150 -3.26 -13.92 14.34
CA ASP A 150 -3.22 -15.12 13.49
C ASP A 150 -4.54 -15.68 12.96
N ARG A 151 -4.66 -15.72 11.62
CA ARG A 151 -5.79 -16.37 10.93
C ARG A 151 -5.28 -17.30 9.83
N SER A 152 -5.91 -18.48 9.72
CA SER A 152 -5.50 -19.54 8.78
C SER A 152 -5.56 -19.13 7.29
N THR A 153 -6.38 -18.15 6.92
CA THR A 153 -6.61 -17.75 5.51
C THR A 153 -5.54 -16.83 4.94
N THR A 154 -4.92 -15.98 5.76
CA THR A 154 -3.91 -15.00 5.34
C THR A 154 -2.51 -15.33 5.83
N GLY A 155 -2.34 -16.50 6.45
CA GLY A 155 -1.09 -16.92 7.05
C GLY A 155 -0.75 -16.16 8.35
N ASN A 156 0.47 -16.39 8.84
CA ASN A 156 0.96 -15.80 10.08
C ASN A 156 1.84 -14.58 9.75
N VAL A 157 1.51 -13.41 10.30
CA VAL A 157 2.29 -12.16 10.14
C VAL A 157 3.55 -12.19 11.00
N ASN A 158 3.61 -13.10 11.98
CA ASN A 158 4.79 -13.37 12.78
C ASN A 158 5.87 -14.18 12.03
N LYS A 159 5.73 -14.39 10.71
CA LYS A 159 6.83 -14.94 9.88
C LYS A 159 7.93 -13.90 9.58
N GLY A 160 7.92 -12.75 10.24
CA GLY A 160 8.92 -11.69 10.12
C GLY A 160 8.67 -10.76 8.92
N VAL A 161 9.65 -9.91 8.63
CA VAL A 161 9.73 -9.08 7.42
C VAL A 161 9.69 -10.00 6.19
N SER A 162 9.00 -9.62 5.11
CA SER A 162 9.01 -10.43 3.89
C SER A 162 10.44 -10.67 3.42
N SER A 163 10.72 -11.89 2.96
CA SER A 163 12.07 -12.29 2.52
C SER A 163 12.68 -11.29 1.53
N ALA A 164 11.86 -10.74 0.63
CA ALA A 164 12.28 -9.75 -0.36
C ALA A 164 12.69 -8.42 0.29
N LEU A 165 11.91 -7.89 1.24
CA LEU A 165 12.22 -6.61 1.87
C LEU A 165 13.38 -6.74 2.88
N SER A 166 13.49 -7.87 3.58
CA SER A 166 14.67 -8.20 4.39
C SER A 166 15.92 -8.21 3.53
N THR A 167 15.85 -8.85 2.36
CA THR A 167 16.96 -8.89 1.40
C THR A 167 17.27 -7.49 0.86
N PHE A 168 16.26 -6.65 0.64
CA PHE A 168 16.45 -5.27 0.18
C PHE A 168 17.20 -4.41 1.20
N PHE A 169 16.80 -4.45 2.48
CA PHE A 169 17.41 -3.63 3.51
C PHE A 169 18.75 -4.20 4.01
N PHE A 170 18.80 -5.52 4.26
CA PHE A 170 19.92 -6.18 4.96
C PHE A 170 20.80 -7.02 4.04
N GLY A 171 20.49 -7.10 2.74
CA GLY A 171 21.22 -7.92 1.78
C GLY A 171 20.87 -9.41 1.87
N PRO A 172 21.35 -10.24 0.92
CA PRO A 172 21.04 -11.67 0.87
C PRO A 172 21.63 -12.46 2.04
N ASP A 173 22.67 -11.93 2.70
CA ASP A 173 23.29 -12.53 3.89
C ASP A 173 22.81 -11.90 5.21
N ALA A 174 21.87 -10.95 5.16
CA ALA A 174 21.33 -10.21 6.30
C ALA A 174 22.39 -9.47 7.16
N LYS A 175 23.57 -9.18 6.61
CA LYS A 175 24.66 -8.51 7.36
C LYS A 175 24.75 -7.01 7.13
N LYS A 176 24.12 -6.50 6.08
CA LYS A 176 24.09 -5.05 5.83
C LYS A 176 23.24 -4.41 6.91
N LYS A 177 23.71 -3.29 7.46
CA LYS A 177 22.92 -2.52 8.42
C LYS A 177 22.04 -1.48 7.71
N LEU A 178 20.87 -1.23 8.28
CA LEU A 178 19.92 -0.25 7.77
C LEU A 178 20.08 1.08 8.50
N THR A 179 20.34 2.14 7.75
CA THR A 179 20.37 3.51 8.29
C THR A 179 18.94 4.08 8.35
N VAL A 180 18.71 5.02 9.26
CA VAL A 180 17.46 5.80 9.30
C VAL A 180 17.19 6.48 7.97
N GLU A 181 18.21 7.12 7.39
CA GLU A 181 18.10 7.86 6.13
C GLU A 181 17.61 6.97 4.98
N ASN A 182 18.19 5.78 4.82
CA ASN A 182 17.78 4.84 3.77
C ASN A 182 16.33 4.36 3.97
N PHE A 183 15.90 4.19 5.23
CA PHE A 183 14.54 3.80 5.55
C PHE A 183 13.53 4.94 5.30
N LEU A 184 13.88 6.18 5.64
CA LEU A 184 13.06 7.35 5.35
C LEU A 184 12.96 7.62 3.85
N ASP A 185 14.05 7.39 3.10
CA ASP A 185 14.03 7.45 1.64
C ASP A 185 13.14 6.37 1.03
N PHE A 186 13.15 5.16 1.58
CA PHE A 186 12.20 4.11 1.22
C PHE A 186 10.75 4.53 1.48
N GLN A 187 10.46 5.10 2.65
CA GLN A 187 9.12 5.61 2.99
C GLN A 187 8.67 6.70 2.01
N LEU A 188 9.57 7.63 1.66
CA LEU A 188 9.29 8.71 0.73
C LEU A 188 9.05 8.19 -0.70
N GLN A 189 9.83 7.23 -1.17
CA GLN A 189 9.63 6.58 -2.47
C GLN A 189 8.27 5.88 -2.52
N LEU A 190 7.91 5.14 -1.46
CA LEU A 190 6.60 4.48 -1.37
C LEU A 190 5.44 5.48 -1.43
N GLN A 191 5.52 6.59 -0.70
CA GLN A 191 4.50 7.63 -0.75
C GLN A 191 4.37 8.25 -2.15
N ARG A 192 5.49 8.48 -2.84
CA ARG A 192 5.50 9.00 -4.22
C ARG A 192 4.83 8.04 -5.19
N GLU A 193 5.11 6.74 -5.10
CA GLU A 193 4.52 5.75 -5.99
C GLU A 193 3.02 5.55 -5.75
N ILE A 194 2.58 5.58 -4.49
CA ILE A 194 1.15 5.57 -4.18
C ILE A 194 0.46 6.78 -4.81
N LEU A 195 1.06 7.98 -4.66
CA LEU A 195 0.53 9.20 -5.25
C LEU A 195 0.51 9.13 -6.78
N GLN A 196 1.53 8.50 -7.39
CA GLN A 196 1.60 8.30 -8.84
C GLN A 196 0.47 7.38 -9.32
N ILE A 197 0.27 6.22 -8.68
CA ILE A 197 -0.83 5.29 -9.00
C ILE A 197 -2.19 5.97 -8.81
N GLU A 198 -2.35 6.80 -7.77
CA GLU A 198 -3.56 7.59 -7.58
C GLU A 198 -3.78 8.61 -8.70
N PHE A 199 -2.71 9.29 -9.12
CA PHE A 199 -2.76 10.29 -10.19
C PHE A 199 -3.13 9.65 -11.54
N GLU A 200 -2.43 8.58 -11.92
CA GLU A 200 -2.61 7.86 -13.18
C GLU A 200 -4.05 7.38 -13.37
N ARG A 201 -4.73 7.00 -12.28
CA ARG A 201 -6.14 6.63 -12.32
C ARG A 201 -7.07 7.72 -12.86
N PHE A 202 -6.71 8.99 -12.67
CA PHE A 202 -7.51 10.13 -13.10
C PHE A 202 -7.01 10.76 -14.40
N VAL A 203 -5.86 10.30 -14.92
CA VAL A 203 -5.34 10.75 -16.22
C VAL A 203 -6.28 10.24 -17.32
N THR A 204 -6.73 11.16 -18.17
CA THR A 204 -7.59 10.82 -19.32
C THR A 204 -6.76 10.49 -20.57
N GLU A 205 -5.61 11.16 -20.73
CA GLU A 205 -4.72 11.01 -21.88
C GLU A 205 -3.29 10.74 -21.36
N PRO A 206 -2.82 9.48 -21.45
CA PRO A 206 -1.46 9.12 -21.05
C PRO A 206 -0.43 9.81 -21.95
N GLY A 207 0.63 10.33 -21.35
CA GLY A 207 1.72 10.96 -22.09
C GLY A 207 2.63 11.81 -21.20
N PRO A 208 3.72 12.37 -21.75
CA PRO A 208 4.68 13.16 -20.98
C PRO A 208 4.07 14.44 -20.36
N ASN A 209 2.95 14.91 -20.89
CA ASN A 209 2.19 16.04 -20.37
C ASN A 209 0.81 15.61 -19.83
N ALA A 210 0.73 14.40 -19.26
CA ALA A 210 -0.50 13.89 -18.64
C ALA A 210 -1.01 14.90 -17.59
N THR A 211 -2.28 15.27 -17.70
CA THR A 211 -2.94 16.16 -16.74
C THR A 211 -4.21 15.51 -16.21
N ILE A 212 -4.58 15.91 -14.99
CA ILE A 212 -5.85 15.56 -14.39
C ILE A 212 -6.76 16.78 -14.38
N LYS A 213 -8.07 16.56 -14.52
CA LYS A 213 -9.06 17.64 -14.47
C LYS A 213 -9.13 18.21 -13.06
N GLU A 214 -9.44 19.50 -12.94
CA GLU A 214 -9.50 20.22 -11.65
C GLU A 214 -10.52 19.60 -10.69
N LYS A 215 -11.60 19.05 -11.24
CA LYS A 215 -12.60 18.30 -10.46
C LYS A 215 -11.99 17.05 -9.81
N GLU A 216 -11.15 16.31 -10.54
CA GLU A 216 -10.54 15.08 -10.03
C GLU A 216 -9.41 15.39 -9.06
N PHE A 217 -8.60 16.41 -9.34
CA PHE A 217 -7.64 16.94 -8.37
C PHE A 217 -8.33 17.35 -7.06
N GLY A 218 -9.45 18.09 -7.16
CA GLY A 218 -10.26 18.44 -5.99
C GLY A 218 -10.82 17.21 -5.26
N ALA A 219 -11.13 16.13 -5.97
CA ALA A 219 -11.60 14.88 -5.36
C ALA A 219 -10.48 14.17 -4.58
N ILE A 220 -9.27 14.12 -5.12
CA ILE A 220 -8.08 13.57 -4.45
C ILE A 220 -7.83 14.31 -3.13
N LEU A 221 -7.78 15.65 -3.15
CA LEU A 221 -7.58 16.46 -1.94
C LEU A 221 -8.66 16.22 -0.89
N LEU A 222 -9.92 16.10 -1.32
CA LEU A 222 -11.05 15.88 -0.42
C LEU A 222 -11.16 14.45 0.09
N ALA A 223 -10.53 13.46 -0.56
CA ALA A 223 -10.50 12.08 -0.10
C ALA A 223 -9.85 12.00 1.29
N TYR A 224 -8.72 12.70 1.46
CA TYR A 224 -7.90 12.70 2.67
C TYR A 224 -8.26 13.77 3.71
N ALA A 225 -9.11 14.75 3.35
CA ALA A 225 -9.41 15.91 4.20
C ALA A 225 -10.21 15.62 5.49
N GLY A 226 -10.63 14.38 5.75
CA GLY A 226 -11.42 14.03 6.95
C GLY A 226 -12.78 14.74 7.06
N LEU A 227 -13.29 15.33 5.98
CA LEU A 227 -14.53 16.10 5.96
C LEU A 227 -15.78 15.20 5.81
N PRO A 228 -16.96 15.62 6.29
CA PRO A 228 -18.21 14.94 5.98
C PRO A 228 -18.54 14.97 4.49
N ASP A 229 -19.15 13.90 3.96
CA ASP A 229 -19.47 13.76 2.52
C ASP A 229 -20.31 14.90 1.98
N ASN A 230 -21.29 15.39 2.76
CA ASN A 230 -22.11 16.55 2.39
C ASN A 230 -21.30 17.84 2.18
N LYS A 231 -20.16 17.99 2.88
CA LYS A 231 -19.24 19.12 2.64
C LYS A 231 -18.39 18.84 1.40
N LYS A 232 -17.85 17.62 1.24
CA LYS A 232 -17.06 17.22 0.05
C LYS A 232 -17.84 17.46 -1.24
N VAL A 233 -19.10 17.00 -1.31
CA VAL A 233 -19.98 17.19 -2.48
C VAL A 233 -20.21 18.68 -2.80
N ARG A 234 -20.44 19.51 -1.78
CA ARG A 234 -20.60 20.96 -1.98
C ARG A 234 -19.32 21.61 -2.50
N MET A 235 -18.16 21.22 -1.97
CA MET A 235 -16.86 21.75 -2.41
C MET A 235 -16.57 21.35 -3.87
N LEU A 236 -16.79 20.08 -4.24
CA LEU A 236 -16.65 19.61 -5.62
C LEU A 236 -17.60 20.32 -6.59
N LYS A 237 -18.84 20.60 -6.17
CA LYS A 237 -19.79 21.39 -6.98
C LYS A 237 -19.27 22.81 -7.26
N ARG A 238 -18.57 23.44 -6.29
CA ARG A 238 -17.95 24.75 -6.50
C ARG A 238 -16.80 24.67 -7.50
N VAL A 239 -15.91 23.69 -7.36
CA VAL A 239 -14.81 23.46 -8.34
C VAL A 239 -15.40 23.27 -9.74
N LYS A 240 -16.38 22.38 -9.90
CA LYS A 240 -17.04 22.16 -11.20
C LYS A 240 -17.69 23.43 -11.77
N LYS A 241 -18.20 24.32 -10.93
CA LYS A 241 -18.80 25.59 -11.37
C LYS A 241 -17.72 26.59 -11.81
N SER A 242 -16.64 26.73 -11.04
CA SER A 242 -15.55 27.67 -11.33
C SER A 242 -14.78 27.34 -12.61
N TYR A 243 -14.59 26.04 -12.90
CA TYR A 243 -13.83 25.59 -14.06
C TYR A 243 -14.70 25.15 -15.24
N LYS A 244 -16.03 25.39 -15.18
CA LYS A 244 -16.98 25.00 -16.25
C LYS A 244 -16.76 25.75 -17.57
N ASP A 245 -16.14 26.93 -17.52
CA ASP A 245 -15.88 27.79 -18.68
C ASP A 245 -14.48 27.57 -19.29
N HIS A 246 -13.58 26.86 -18.60
CA HIS A 246 -12.26 26.51 -19.14
C HIS A 246 -12.32 25.40 -20.20
N SER A 247 -13.37 24.57 -20.21
CA SER A 247 -13.59 23.56 -21.25
C SER A 247 -14.24 24.12 -22.54
N LYS A 248 -14.37 25.44 -22.67
CA LYS A 248 -15.07 26.12 -23.78
C LYS A 248 -14.23 27.13 -24.57
N LYS A 249 -12.95 27.31 -24.26
CA LYS A 249 -12.08 28.13 -25.12
C LYS A 249 -11.22 27.22 -25.99
N PRO A 250 -11.22 27.46 -27.33
CA PRO A 250 -10.50 26.65 -28.30
C PRO A 250 -8.98 26.75 -28.13
#